data_AF-A0AA43JG86-F1
#
_entry.id   AF-A0AA43JG86-F1
#
_cell.length_a   1.000
_cell.length_b   1.000
_cell.length_c   1.000
_cell.angle_alpha   90.00
_cell.angle_beta   90.00
_cell.angle_gamma   90.00
#
_symmetry.space_group_name_H-M   'P 1'
#
loop_
_entity.id
_entity.type
_entity.pdbx_description
1 polymer ?
#
loop_
_entity_poly.entity_id
_entity_poly.type
_entity_poly.pdbx_seq_one_letter_code
_entity_poly.pdbx_strand_id
1 'polypeptide(L)'
;MRPRALLLLGAALAAGCGGAVRYADPGGENLVIRTELSDARAVLGVHAVDAQCRPVYEGTVGLEPGVTQVGIPPGRLSYLVFEFSTSSFWAGRSGSITQETLLRPRPGATYDIRVTYKNDLYEVTIRETPPRGRPRDIPLAGLRACQR
;
A
#
# COMPACT_ATOMS: atom_id res chain seq x y z
N MET A 1 33.53 45.28 -38.36
CA MET A 1 32.12 45.61 -38.00
C MET A 1 31.60 44.50 -37.08
N ARG A 2 30.95 44.86 -35.97
CA ARG A 2 30.05 43.96 -35.17
C ARG A 2 28.66 43.96 -35.86
N PRO A 3 27.68 43.06 -35.58
CA PRO A 3 27.48 42.23 -34.38
C PRO A 3 27.62 40.71 -34.72
N ARG A 4 27.02 39.69 -34.09
CA ARG A 4 25.94 39.56 -33.07
C ARG A 4 26.20 38.32 -32.18
N ALA A 5 25.55 38.26 -31.02
CA ALA A 5 25.51 37.08 -30.14
C ALA A 5 24.27 36.22 -30.42
N LEU A 6 24.28 34.95 -30.01
CA LEU A 6 23.25 34.39 -29.10
C LEU A 6 23.72 33.07 -28.46
N LEU A 7 23.24 32.79 -27.25
CA LEU A 7 23.42 31.51 -26.55
C LEU A 7 22.52 30.44 -27.17
N LEU A 8 22.86 29.16 -26.95
CA LEU A 8 21.88 28.10 -26.73
C LEU A 8 22.38 27.13 -25.65
N LEU A 9 21.82 27.25 -24.44
CA LEU A 9 21.90 26.25 -23.38
C LEU A 9 21.18 24.97 -23.85
N GLY A 10 21.84 23.81 -23.71
CA GLY A 10 21.32 22.51 -24.18
C GLY A 10 21.00 21.51 -23.06
N ALA A 11 19.92 21.75 -22.33
CA ALA A 11 19.14 20.75 -21.58
C ALA A 11 19.87 19.69 -20.72
N ALA A 12 20.33 20.08 -19.52
CA ALA A 12 20.59 19.16 -18.41
C ALA A 12 19.36 19.00 -17.50
N LEU A 13 18.30 18.35 -18.00
CA LEU A 13 17.12 17.95 -17.22
C LEU A 13 16.66 16.55 -17.63
N ALA A 14 17.40 15.54 -17.22
CA ALA A 14 16.84 14.20 -17.07
C ALA A 14 15.83 14.25 -15.91
N ALA A 15 14.58 14.61 -16.23
CA ALA A 15 13.49 14.62 -15.29
C ALA A 15 13.35 13.20 -14.71
N GLY A 16 13.66 13.05 -13.41
CA GLY A 16 13.39 11.82 -12.70
C GLY A 16 11.88 11.62 -12.65
N CYS A 17 11.36 10.77 -13.53
CA CYS A 17 9.98 10.30 -13.45
C CYS A 17 9.84 9.62 -12.08
N GLY A 18 9.13 10.28 -11.16
CA GLY A 18 8.89 9.81 -9.80
C GLY A 18 8.02 8.57 -9.81
N GLY A 19 8.62 7.41 -10.06
CA GLY A 19 7.99 6.12 -9.83
C GLY A 19 7.69 5.95 -8.35
N ALA A 20 6.53 5.39 -8.03
CA ALA A 20 6.19 5.02 -6.65
C ALA A 20 7.31 4.15 -6.06
N VAL A 21 7.73 4.46 -4.84
CA VAL A 21 8.80 3.72 -4.17
C VAL A 21 8.28 2.31 -3.92
N ARG A 22 8.95 1.29 -4.48
CA ARG A 22 8.63 -0.10 -4.16
C ARG A 22 8.93 -0.35 -2.69
N TYR A 23 8.01 -0.99 -1.98
CA TYR A 23 8.24 -1.38 -0.60
C TYR A 23 9.44 -2.33 -0.52
N ALA A 24 10.40 -1.99 0.33
CA ALA A 24 11.55 -2.84 0.62
C ALA A 24 11.16 -3.81 1.73
N ASP A 25 10.78 -5.02 1.35
CA ASP A 25 10.40 -6.07 2.29
C ASP A 25 11.57 -6.39 3.25
N PRO A 26 11.41 -6.23 4.58
CA PRO A 26 12.45 -6.52 5.57
C PRO A 26 12.70 -8.03 5.75
N GLY A 27 11.93 -8.89 5.10
CA GLY A 27 11.93 -10.34 5.25
C GLY A 27 11.00 -10.81 6.38
N GLY A 28 10.72 -12.12 6.37
CA GLY A 28 9.80 -12.74 7.33
C GLY A 28 8.33 -12.52 6.95
N GLU A 29 7.97 -12.98 5.75
CA GLU A 29 6.64 -12.96 5.13
C GLU A 29 5.53 -13.31 6.14
N ASN A 30 4.91 -12.30 6.74
CA ASN A 30 3.90 -12.45 7.78
C ASN A 30 2.53 -11.94 7.35
N LEU A 31 2.42 -11.23 6.21
CA LEU A 31 1.18 -10.95 5.51
C LEU A 31 1.04 -11.89 4.31
N VAL A 32 -0.08 -12.59 4.24
CA VAL A 32 -0.51 -13.37 3.08
C VAL A 32 -1.74 -12.68 2.52
N ILE A 33 -1.57 -11.91 1.44
CA ILE A 33 -2.62 -11.10 0.83
C ILE A 33 -3.24 -11.89 -0.32
N ARG A 34 -4.54 -12.16 -0.24
CA ARG A 34 -5.34 -12.84 -1.26
C ARG A 34 -6.19 -11.81 -1.99
N THR A 35 -5.91 -11.60 -3.27
CA THR A 35 -6.52 -10.55 -4.07
C THR A 35 -7.47 -11.12 -5.11
N GLU A 36 -8.72 -10.64 -5.13
CA GLU A 36 -9.73 -10.93 -6.15
C GLU A 36 -10.21 -9.61 -6.78
N LEU A 37 -9.83 -9.34 -8.03
CA LEU A 37 -10.19 -8.10 -8.75
C LEU A 37 -10.94 -8.44 -10.04
N SER A 38 -11.98 -7.68 -10.39
CA SER A 38 -12.61 -7.74 -11.72
C SER A 38 -12.00 -6.73 -12.70
N ASP A 39 -12.20 -5.43 -12.44
CA ASP A 39 -11.92 -4.33 -13.38
C ASP A 39 -11.16 -3.17 -12.73
N ALA A 40 -10.44 -3.47 -11.64
CA ALA A 40 -9.64 -2.52 -10.87
C ALA A 40 -8.18 -2.97 -10.79
N ARG A 41 -7.29 -2.01 -10.55
CA ARG A 41 -5.93 -2.27 -10.06
C ARG A 41 -5.90 -1.97 -8.57
N ALA A 42 -5.33 -2.88 -7.78
CA ALA A 42 -5.14 -2.67 -6.34
C ALA A 42 -3.66 -2.51 -6.01
N VAL A 43 -3.36 -1.65 -5.03
CA VAL A 43 -2.02 -1.50 -4.44
C VAL A 43 -2.13 -1.39 -2.92
N LEU A 44 -1.08 -1.83 -2.23
CA LEU A 44 -0.91 -1.64 -0.79
C LEU A 44 0.21 -0.61 -0.55
N GLY A 45 -0.15 0.57 -0.06
CA GLY A 45 0.79 1.50 0.57
C GLY A 45 1.12 1.04 1.99
N VAL A 46 2.41 0.91 2.28
CA VAL A 46 2.92 0.54 3.62
C VAL A 46 3.58 1.76 4.25
N HIS A 47 3.16 2.08 5.47
CA HIS A 47 3.72 3.16 6.26
C HIS A 47 4.13 2.64 7.64
N ALA A 48 5.31 3.03 8.12
CA ALA A 48 5.60 2.96 9.56
C ALA A 48 4.80 4.05 10.29
N VAL A 49 4.50 3.85 11.58
CA VAL A 49 3.88 4.90 12.41
C VAL A 49 4.86 5.36 13.48
N ASP A 50 5.13 6.66 13.53
CA ASP A 50 6.05 7.26 14.51
C ASP A 50 5.45 7.36 15.93
N ALA A 51 6.26 7.79 16.89
CA ALA A 51 5.84 7.97 18.28
C ALA A 51 4.81 9.11 18.49
N GLN A 52 4.54 9.91 17.46
CA GLN A 52 3.52 10.97 17.43
C GLN A 52 2.30 10.56 16.56
N CYS A 53 2.16 9.27 16.24
CA CYS A 53 1.09 8.72 15.41
C CYS A 53 1.03 9.27 13.98
N ARG A 54 2.18 9.68 13.41
CA ARG A 54 2.29 10.13 12.01
C ARG A 54 2.75 8.98 11.11
N PRO A 55 2.08 8.72 9.99
CA PRO A 55 2.51 7.70 9.03
C PRO A 55 3.72 8.19 8.23
N VAL A 56 4.78 7.39 8.19
CA VAL A 56 5.97 7.57 7.37
C VAL A 56 5.93 6.52 6.26
N TYR A 57 5.76 6.96 5.02
CA TYR A 57 5.66 6.08 3.85
C TYR A 57 6.97 5.31 3.63
N GLU A 58 6.87 3.98 3.58
CA GLU A 58 8.00 3.07 3.32
C GLU A 58 7.97 2.47 1.91
N GLY A 59 6.83 2.53 1.22
CA GLY A 59 6.69 2.13 -0.17
C GLY A 59 5.33 1.51 -0.49
N THR A 60 5.20 1.04 -1.73
CA THR A 60 4.00 0.41 -2.27
C THR A 60 4.30 -0.99 -2.79
N VAL A 61 3.35 -1.91 -2.57
CA VAL A 61 3.28 -3.26 -3.14
C VAL A 61 2.12 -3.30 -4.14
N GLY A 62 2.34 -3.84 -5.34
CA GLY A 62 1.26 -4.10 -6.30
C GLY A 62 0.47 -5.34 -5.91
N LEU A 63 -0.86 -5.27 -5.92
CA LEU A 63 -1.74 -6.39 -5.57
C LEU A 63 -2.39 -6.93 -6.85
N GLU A 64 -1.70 -7.83 -7.53
CA GLU A 64 -2.26 -8.59 -8.66
C GLU A 64 -3.23 -9.68 -8.15
N PRO A 65 -4.18 -10.16 -8.98
CA PRO A 65 -5.05 -11.28 -8.62
C PRO A 65 -4.27 -12.54 -8.23
N GLY A 66 -4.66 -13.20 -7.13
CA GLY A 66 -3.98 -14.36 -6.59
C GLY A 66 -3.44 -14.13 -5.18
N VAL A 67 -2.18 -14.52 -4.92
CA VAL A 67 -1.55 -14.43 -3.59
C VAL A 67 -0.27 -13.60 -3.67
N THR A 68 -0.19 -12.56 -2.84
CA THR A 68 1.03 -11.75 -2.62
C THR A 68 1.48 -11.96 -1.18
N GLN A 69 2.77 -12.20 -0.95
CA GLN A 69 3.35 -12.30 0.38
C GLN A 69 4.18 -11.05 0.68
N VAL A 70 4.09 -10.54 1.91
CA VAL A 70 4.80 -9.33 2.36
C VAL A 70 5.21 -9.52 3.82
N GLY A 71 6.47 -9.26 4.16
CA GLY A 71 6.93 -9.07 5.53
C GLY A 71 6.68 -7.64 6.00
N ILE A 72 6.13 -7.46 7.21
CA ILE A 72 6.17 -6.17 7.93
C ILE A 72 6.73 -6.35 9.35
N PRO A 73 7.52 -5.42 9.89
CA PRO A 73 8.26 -5.65 11.13
C PRO A 73 7.36 -5.96 12.35
N PRO A 74 7.58 -7.08 13.07
CA PRO A 74 6.80 -7.42 14.25
C PRO A 74 7.06 -6.45 15.41
N GLY A 75 6.05 -6.24 16.26
CA GLY A 75 6.05 -5.29 17.38
C GLY A 75 5.90 -3.82 16.97
N ARG A 76 6.26 -3.45 15.74
CA ARG A 76 6.11 -2.09 15.19
C ARG A 76 4.68 -1.85 14.72
N LEU A 77 4.17 -0.64 14.94
CA LEU A 77 2.88 -0.23 14.38
C LEU A 77 3.09 0.18 12.92
N SER A 78 2.33 -0.45 12.02
CA SER A 78 2.32 -0.15 10.59
C SER A 78 0.91 0.31 10.20
N TYR A 79 0.82 1.28 9.30
CA TYR A 79 -0.43 1.77 8.72
C TYR A 79 -0.47 1.31 7.27
N LEU A 80 -1.48 0.52 6.96
CA LEU A 80 -1.68 -0.15 5.68
C LEU A 80 -2.81 0.54 4.93
N VAL A 81 -2.53 0.98 3.70
CA VAL A 81 -3.49 1.69 2.84
C VAL A 81 -3.69 0.87 1.57
N PHE A 82 -4.87 0.25 1.46
CA PHE A 82 -5.28 -0.45 0.24
C PHE A 82 -5.96 0.56 -0.68
N GLU A 83 -5.36 0.84 -1.83
CA GLU A 83 -5.94 1.71 -2.85
C GLU A 83 -6.41 0.88 -4.04
N PHE A 84 -7.66 1.06 -4.43
CA PHE A 84 -8.28 0.45 -5.60
C PHE A 84 -8.53 1.55 -6.64
N SER A 85 -8.01 1.38 -7.84
CA SER A 85 -8.18 2.33 -8.95
C SER A 85 -8.90 1.67 -10.14
N THR A 86 -9.93 2.33 -10.65
CA THR A 86 -10.66 1.94 -11.87
C THR A 86 -10.48 3.01 -12.94
N SER A 87 -10.30 2.59 -14.19
CA SER A 87 -10.11 3.49 -15.33
C SER A 87 -11.07 3.16 -16.47
N SER A 88 -12.15 3.93 -16.59
CA SER A 88 -13.13 3.76 -17.67
C SER A 88 -12.69 4.51 -18.93
N PHE A 89 -11.95 3.84 -19.82
CA PHE A 89 -11.41 4.41 -21.07
C PHE A 89 -12.46 5.16 -21.92
N TRP A 90 -13.72 4.71 -21.90
CA TRP A 90 -14.82 5.29 -22.68
C TRP A 90 -15.55 6.47 -22.02
N ALA A 91 -15.32 6.75 -20.73
CA ALA A 91 -16.11 7.73 -19.97
C ALA A 91 -15.30 8.87 -19.34
N GLY A 92 -13.97 8.85 -19.45
CA GLY A 92 -13.08 9.86 -18.86
C GLY A 92 -13.12 9.93 -17.32
N ARG A 93 -13.76 8.95 -16.66
CA ARG A 93 -13.81 8.84 -15.20
C ARG A 93 -12.78 7.82 -14.73
N SER A 94 -11.88 8.27 -13.87
CA SER A 94 -11.05 7.43 -13.03
C SER A 94 -11.60 7.48 -11.61
N GLY A 95 -11.89 6.33 -11.02
CA GLY A 95 -12.20 6.19 -9.60
C GLY A 95 -10.94 5.78 -8.83
N SER A 96 -10.75 6.34 -7.64
CA SER A 96 -9.86 5.76 -6.63
C SER A 96 -10.64 5.64 -5.31
N ILE A 97 -10.51 4.50 -4.65
CA ILE A 97 -11.14 4.17 -3.37
C ILE A 97 -10.04 3.63 -2.45
N THR A 98 -9.99 4.13 -1.21
CA THR A 98 -8.98 3.75 -0.23
C THR A 98 -9.59 3.12 1.01
N GLN A 99 -9.07 1.97 1.44
CA GLN A 99 -9.34 1.35 2.74
C GLN A 99 -8.07 1.38 3.59
N GLU A 100 -8.15 1.91 4.80
CA GLU A 100 -7.01 2.02 5.72
C GLU A 100 -7.14 1.13 6.95
N THR A 101 -6.01 0.71 7.52
CA THR A 101 -5.97 0.08 8.85
C THR A 101 -4.59 0.13 9.51
N LEU A 102 -4.58 0.24 10.83
CA LEU A 102 -3.42 0.06 11.69
C LEU A 102 -3.25 -1.42 12.06
N LEU A 103 -2.04 -1.93 11.85
CA LEU A 103 -1.66 -3.29 12.24
C LEU A 103 -0.33 -3.24 13.02
N ARG A 104 -0.31 -3.86 14.20
CA ARG A 104 0.91 -4.14 14.97
C ARG A 104 1.12 -5.66 14.99
N PRO A 105 1.96 -6.22 14.09
CA PRO A 105 2.12 -7.66 14.00
C PRO A 105 2.73 -8.24 15.27
N ARG A 106 2.19 -9.35 15.76
CA ARG A 106 2.78 -10.08 16.88
C ARG A 106 3.93 -10.95 16.39
N PRO A 107 5.05 -11.05 17.13
CA PRO A 107 6.14 -11.96 16.76
C PRO A 107 5.65 -13.39 16.53
N GLY A 108 5.99 -13.97 15.38
CA GLY A 108 5.59 -15.32 14.98
C GLY A 108 4.12 -15.50 14.60
N ALA A 109 3.32 -14.43 14.49
CA ALA A 109 1.96 -14.51 13.96
C ALA A 109 1.94 -14.26 12.45
N THR A 110 0.99 -14.91 11.76
CA THR A 110 0.73 -14.71 10.32
C THR A 110 -0.65 -14.06 10.15
N TYR A 111 -0.80 -13.21 9.15
CA TYR A 111 -2.00 -12.45 8.85
C TYR A 111 -2.47 -12.80 7.44
N ASP A 112 -3.60 -13.51 7.32
CA ASP A 112 -4.28 -13.73 6.05
C ASP A 112 -5.18 -12.52 5.79
N ILE A 113 -4.89 -11.76 4.74
CA ILE A 113 -5.64 -10.56 4.35
C ILE A 113 -6.38 -10.89 3.06
N ARG A 114 -7.71 -10.78 3.06
CA ARG A 114 -8.49 -10.88 1.82
C ARG A 114 -8.82 -9.48 1.32
N VAL A 115 -8.52 -9.24 0.05
CA VAL A 115 -8.73 -7.98 -0.67
C VAL A 115 -9.61 -8.30 -1.88
N THR A 116 -10.84 -7.79 -1.89
CA THR A 116 -11.76 -8.00 -3.02
C THR A 116 -12.16 -6.67 -3.65
N TYR A 117 -12.32 -6.68 -4.97
CA TYR A 117 -12.96 -5.60 -5.74
C TYR A 117 -13.79 -6.22 -6.86
N LYS A 118 -15.12 -6.12 -6.76
CA LYS A 118 -16.06 -6.74 -7.70
C LYS A 118 -17.38 -5.96 -7.75
N ASN A 119 -17.84 -5.62 -8.95
CA ASN A 119 -19.11 -4.89 -9.17
C ASN A 119 -19.20 -3.59 -8.34
N ASP A 120 -18.13 -2.78 -8.36
CA ASP A 120 -17.96 -1.54 -7.57
C ASP A 120 -18.00 -1.71 -6.03
N LEU A 121 -18.10 -2.94 -5.52
CA LEU A 121 -17.95 -3.28 -4.11
C LEU A 121 -16.50 -3.67 -3.81
N TYR A 122 -15.99 -3.18 -2.69
CA TYR A 122 -14.66 -3.49 -2.17
C TYR A 122 -14.76 -4.02 -0.74
N GLU A 123 -13.90 -4.96 -0.40
CA GLU A 123 -13.80 -5.51 0.96
C GLU A 123 -12.33 -5.78 1.30
N VAL A 124 -11.93 -5.40 2.51
CA VAL A 124 -10.66 -5.82 3.11
C VAL A 124 -10.96 -6.46 4.45
N THR A 125 -10.59 -7.73 4.62
CA THR A 125 -10.66 -8.44 5.92
C THR A 125 -9.27 -8.91 6.32
N ILE A 126 -8.98 -8.88 7.62
CA ILE A 126 -7.69 -9.31 8.18
C ILE A 126 -7.96 -10.40 9.21
N ARG A 127 -7.34 -11.56 9.01
CA ARG A 127 -7.39 -12.68 9.95
C ARG A 127 -6.01 -13.01 10.48
N GLU A 128 -5.85 -12.88 11.79
CA GLU A 128 -4.62 -13.22 12.49
C GLU A 128 -4.61 -14.68 12.92
N THR A 129 -3.55 -15.39 12.56
CA THR A 129 -3.18 -16.71 13.07
C THR A 129 -1.99 -16.57 14.01
N PRO A 130 -2.19 -16.62 15.34
CA PRO A 130 -1.09 -16.50 16.29
C PRO A 130 -0.23 -17.77 16.32
N PRO A 131 1.05 -17.68 16.77
CA PRO A 131 1.92 -18.86 16.92
C PRO A 131 1.40 -19.85 17.97
N ARG A 132 0.57 -19.37 18.90
CA ARG A 132 -0.16 -20.16 19.89
C ARG A 132 -1.55 -19.55 20.10
N GLY A 133 -2.59 -20.36 19.96
CA GLY A 133 -3.98 -19.93 20.13
C GLY A 133 -4.85 -20.25 18.92
N ARG A 134 -6.06 -19.69 18.87
CA ARG A 134 -6.99 -19.83 17.75
C ARG A 134 -6.86 -18.62 16.81
N PRO A 135 -7.02 -18.81 15.48
CA PRO A 135 -7.13 -17.68 14.56
C PRO A 135 -8.34 -16.81 14.88
N ARG A 136 -8.23 -15.50 14.64
CA ARG A 136 -9.30 -14.52 14.87
C ARG A 136 -9.27 -13.43 13.82
N ASP A 137 -10.42 -12.83 13.55
CA ASP A 137 -10.50 -11.66 12.68
C ASP A 137 -10.11 -10.40 13.46
N ILE A 138 -9.40 -9.48 12.80
CA ILE A 138 -8.99 -8.20 13.36
C ILE A 138 -9.89 -7.11 12.78
N PRO A 139 -10.56 -6.30 13.62
CA PRO A 139 -11.33 -5.16 13.13
C PRO A 139 -10.37 -4.11 12.54
N LEU A 140 -10.74 -3.55 11.38
CA LEU A 140 -9.97 -2.47 10.78
C LEU A 140 -10.00 -1.23 11.69
N ALA A 141 -8.84 -0.62 11.90
CA ALA A 141 -8.69 0.50 12.82
C ALA A 141 -7.94 1.65 12.13
N GLY A 142 -8.65 2.73 11.79
CA GLY A 142 -8.02 3.91 11.17
C GLY A 142 -7.03 4.63 12.09
N LEU A 143 -6.26 5.58 11.54
CA LEU A 143 -5.10 6.20 12.20
C LEU A 143 -5.41 6.78 13.61
N ARG A 144 -6.66 7.24 13.84
CA ARG A 144 -7.16 7.74 15.14
C ARG A 144 -7.04 6.74 16.29
N ALA A 145 -6.96 5.43 16.01
CA ALA A 145 -6.78 4.41 17.04
C ALA A 145 -5.35 4.37 17.62
N CYS A 146 -4.37 5.02 16.98
CA CYS A 146 -3.02 5.17 17.53
C CYS A 146 -2.97 6.15 18.73
N GLN A 147 -3.88 7.12 18.78
CA GLN A 147 -3.91 8.20 19.79
C GLN A 147 -4.62 7.79 21.10
N ARG A 148 -4.77 6.49 21.38
CA ARG A 148 -5.52 5.93 22.52
C ARG A 148 -4.64 5.03 23.39
#